data_AF-A0A7V5VDD1-F1
#
_entry.id   AF-A0A7V5VDD1-F1
#
_cell.length_a   1.000
_cell.length_b   1.000
_cell.length_c   1.000
_cell.angle_alpha   90.00
_cell.angle_beta   90.00
_cell.angle_gamma   90.00
#
_symmetry.space_group_name_H-M   'P 1'
#
loop_
_entity.id
_entity.type
_entity.pdbx_description
1 polymer ?
#
loop_
_entity_poly.entity_id
_entity_poly.type
_entity_poly.pdbx_seq_one_letter_code
_entity_poly.pdbx_strand_id
1 'polypeptide(L)'
;MQDTPFLCPECGSTEPGSNIHVSTLFNPENAWSGVLHIIVCEKCGYNIPAHLGELWHDRTPEEARQEWLSTYRKDSLGRFK
;
A
#
# COMPACT_ATOMS: atom_id res chain seq x y z
N MET A 1 18.37 7.50 2.72
CA MET A 1 17.01 7.08 3.09
C MET A 1 16.10 8.06 2.38
N GLN A 2 15.41 7.63 1.33
CA GLN A 2 14.40 8.47 0.69
C GLN A 2 13.13 8.34 1.54
N ASP A 3 12.80 9.40 2.27
CA ASP A 3 11.47 9.57 2.85
C ASP A 3 10.51 9.90 1.70
N THR A 4 10.03 8.86 1.00
CA THR A 4 9.01 9.07 -0.02
C THR A 4 7.69 9.35 0.70
N PRO A 5 7.07 10.51 0.48
CA PRO A 5 5.84 10.85 1.17
C PRO A 5 4.74 9.87 0.78
N PHE A 6 3.95 9.44 1.76
CA PHE A 6 2.76 8.63 1.51
C PHE A 6 1.81 9.37 0.55
N LEU A 7 1.28 8.65 -0.44
CA LEU A 7 0.26 9.11 -1.37
C LEU A 7 -0.76 8.00 -1.60
N CYS A 8 -1.98 8.21 -1.14
CA CYS A 8 -3.05 7.25 -1.28
C CYS A 8 -3.50 7.13 -2.77
N PRO A 9 -3.40 5.94 -3.40
CA PRO A 9 -3.75 5.77 -4.81
C PRO A 9 -5.27 5.88 -5.07
N GLU A 10 -6.11 5.71 -4.05
CA GLU A 10 -7.57 5.86 -4.19
C GLU A 10 -7.98 7.34 -4.19
N CYS A 11 -7.61 8.09 -3.14
CA CYS A 11 -8.13 9.44 -2.88
C CYS A 11 -7.10 10.57 -3.01
N GLY A 12 -5.83 10.27 -3.27
CA GLY A 12 -4.75 11.24 -3.38
C GLY A 12 -4.35 11.91 -2.07
N SER A 13 -4.77 11.39 -0.91
CA SER A 13 -4.36 11.92 0.39
C SER A 13 -2.88 11.65 0.66
N THR A 14 -2.21 12.62 1.28
CA THR A 14 -0.84 12.46 1.81
C THR A 14 -0.80 12.18 3.31
N GLU A 15 -1.96 11.91 3.92
CA GLU A 15 -2.11 11.62 5.34
C GLU A 15 -2.11 10.10 5.57
N PRO A 16 -0.98 9.52 6.02
CA PRO A 16 -0.96 8.14 6.46
C PRO A 16 -1.64 8.03 7.83
N GLY A 17 -2.43 6.98 8.00
CA GLY A 17 -2.98 6.57 9.29
C GLY A 17 -2.12 5.47 9.91
N SER A 18 -2.76 4.37 10.30
CA SER A 18 -2.09 3.25 10.97
C SER A 18 -1.24 2.39 10.03
N ASN A 19 -0.14 1.85 10.56
CA ASN A 19 0.72 0.89 9.87
C ASN A 19 0.46 -0.53 10.41
N ILE A 20 0.19 -1.47 9.51
CA ILE A 20 -0.10 -2.87 9.83
C ILE A 20 0.94 -3.74 9.13
N HIS A 21 1.57 -4.63 9.90
CA HIS A 21 2.51 -5.62 9.39
C HIS A 21 1.88 -7.00 9.52
N VAL A 22 1.77 -7.71 8.41
CA VAL A 22 1.16 -9.04 8.36
C VAL A 22 2.20 -10.02 7.84
N SER A 23 2.37 -11.13 8.56
CA SER A 23 3.16 -12.25 8.06
C SER A 23 2.33 -13.07 7.08
N THR A 24 2.84 -13.24 5.87
CA THR A 24 2.25 -14.06 4.81
C THR A 24 3.06 -15.35 4.63
N LEU A 25 2.63 -16.20 3.70
CA LEU A 25 3.40 -17.40 3.36
C LEU A 25 4.77 -17.01 2.84
N PHE A 26 5.80 -17.44 3.56
CA PHE A 26 7.18 -17.19 3.20
C PHE A 26 7.61 -18.05 2.01
N ASN A 27 8.12 -17.40 0.97
CA ASN A 27 8.83 -18.02 -0.15
C ASN A 27 10.35 -17.84 0.06
N PRO A 28 11.13 -18.94 0.15
CA PRO A 28 12.59 -18.88 0.34
C PRO A 28 13.35 -18.17 -0.79
N GLU A 29 12.78 -18.04 -1.99
CA GLU A 29 13.39 -17.31 -3.11
C GLU A 29 13.18 -15.79 -3.03
N ASN A 30 12.24 -15.33 -2.19
CA ASN A 30 11.97 -13.91 -1.98
C ASN A 30 11.82 -13.64 -0.48
N ALA A 31 12.86 -13.10 0.14
CA ALA A 31 12.88 -12.79 1.57
C ALA A 31 11.74 -11.87 2.03
N TRP A 32 11.15 -11.08 1.13
CA TRP A 32 10.06 -10.15 1.41
C TRP A 32 8.66 -10.74 1.17
N SER A 33 8.57 -11.93 0.59
CA SER A 33 7.28 -12.60 0.30
C SER A 33 6.46 -12.95 1.54
N GLY A 34 7.13 -13.10 2.69
CA GLY A 34 6.50 -13.38 3.97
C GLY A 34 6.10 -12.13 4.76
N VAL A 35 6.35 -10.92 4.25
CA VAL A 35 6.08 -9.67 4.96
C VAL A 35 5.23 -8.77 4.07
N LEU A 36 3.99 -8.52 4.50
CA LEU A 36 3.11 -7.54 3.89
C LEU A 36 2.98 -6.33 4.82
N HIS A 37 3.39 -5.17 4.34
CA HIS A 37 3.20 -3.89 5.03
C HIS A 37 2.02 -3.14 4.39
N ILE A 38 1.07 -2.76 5.23
CA ILE A 38 -0.16 -2.05 4.86
C ILE A 38 -0.19 -0.73 5.62
N ILE A 39 -0.58 0.33 4.92
CA ILE A 39 -0.82 1.67 5.45
C ILE A 39 -2.31 1.97 5.30
N VAL A 40 -2.99 2.24 6.40
CA VAL A 40 -4.38 2.71 6.38
C VAL A 40 -4.37 4.17 5.99
N CYS A 41 -5.09 4.56 4.94
CA CYS A 41 -5.25 5.98 4.62
C CYS A 41 -6.23 6.63 5.61
N GLU A 42 -5.80 7.67 6.33
CA GLU A 42 -6.64 8.34 7.33
C GLU A 42 -7.91 8.97 6.70
N LYS A 43 -7.78 9.47 5.47
CA LYS A 43 -8.87 10.16 4.76
C LYS A 43 -9.96 9.23 4.24
N CYS A 44 -9.58 8.12 3.60
CA CYS A 44 -10.55 7.23 2.94
C CYS A 44 -10.76 5.89 3.66
N GLY A 45 -9.92 5.57 4.64
CA GLY A 45 -10.00 4.34 5.43
C GLY A 45 -9.66 3.06 4.66
N TYR A 46 -8.99 3.17 3.51
CA TYR A 46 -8.56 2.01 2.74
C TYR A 46 -7.19 1.52 3.21
N ASN A 47 -7.05 0.19 3.21
CA ASN A 47 -5.79 -0.52 3.42
C ASN A 47 -4.97 -0.47 2.13
N ILE A 48 -3.93 0.36 2.12
CA ILE A 48 -3.05 0.56 0.97
C ILE A 48 -1.76 -0.23 1.20
N PRO A 49 -1.34 -1.12 0.27
CA PRO A 49 0.00 -1.71 0.34
C PRO A 49 1.07 -0.62 0.39
N ALA A 50 2.01 -0.71 1.33
CA ALA A 50 3.02 0.33 1.56
C ALA A 50 3.81 0.67 0.29
N HIS A 51 4.17 -0.34 -0.51
CA HIS A 51 4.88 -0.12 -1.78
C HIS A 51 4.12 0.75 -2.80
N LEU A 52 2.78 0.78 -2.75
CA LEU A 52 1.98 1.68 -3.58
C LEU A 52 1.82 3.05 -2.92
N GLY A 53 1.60 3.08 -1.61
CA GLY A 53 1.44 4.32 -0.85
C GLY A 53 2.72 5.15 -0.82
N GLU A 54 3.88 4.52 -0.69
CA GLU A 54 5.19 5.17 -0.58
C GLU A 54 5.94 5.15 -1.93
N LEU A 55 5.28 4.77 -3.02
CA LEU A 55 5.84 4.82 -4.38
C LEU A 55 7.21 4.12 -4.50
N TRP A 56 7.36 2.92 -3.92
CA TRP A 56 8.61 2.17 -3.98
C TRP A 56 9.03 1.87 -5.42
N HIS A 57 10.34 1.71 -5.63
CA HIS A 57 10.96 1.45 -6.93
C HIS A 57 10.79 2.59 -7.95
N ASP A 58 10.85 3.85 -7.47
CA ASP A 58 10.74 5.06 -8.29
C ASP A 58 9.47 5.11 -9.15
N ARG A 59 8.38 4.46 -8.68
CA ARG A 59 7.10 4.45 -9.39
C ARG A 59 6.42 5.81 -9.34
N THR A 60 5.73 6.13 -10.42
CA THR A 60 4.89 7.33 -10.48
C THR A 60 3.57 7.13 -9.70
N PRO A 61 2.96 8.22 -9.18
CA PRO A 61 1.61 8.19 -8.63
C PRO A 61 0.58 7.52 -9.54
N GLU A 62 0.70 7.77 -10.85
CA GLU A 62 -0.20 7.23 -11.87
C GLU A 62 -0.04 5.71 -11.99
N GLU A 63 1.18 5.19 -12.02
CA GLU A 63 1.45 3.75 -12.06
C GLU A 63 0.93 3.06 -10.79
N ALA A 64 1.19 3.63 -9.62
CA ALA A 64 0.68 3.11 -8.35
C ALA A 64 -0.85 3.08 -8.32
N ARG A 65 -1.50 4.11 -8.87
CA ARG A 65 -2.96 4.17 -9.01
C ARG A 65 -3.48 3.12 -9.99
N GLN A 66 -2.83 2.91 -11.13
CA GLN A 66 -3.27 1.88 -12.09
C GLN A 66 -3.18 0.49 -11.47
N GLU A 67 -2.07 0.17 -10.79
CA GLU A 67 -1.91 -1.13 -10.12
C GLU A 67 -2.91 -1.31 -8.96
N TRP A 68 -3.15 -0.25 -8.18
CA TRP A 68 -4.20 -0.23 -7.17
C TRP A 68 -5.55 -0.60 -7.78
N LEU A 69 -5.96 0.06 -8.86
CA LEU A 69 -7.25 -0.18 -9.51
C LEU A 69 -7.38 -1.58 -10.14
N SER A 70 -6.29 -2.13 -10.68
CA SER A 70 -6.29 -3.41 -11.38
C SER A 70 -6.22 -4.61 -10.43
N THR A 71 -5.35 -4.55 -9.42
CA THR A 71 -4.97 -5.68 -8.58
C THR A 71 -5.63 -5.62 -7.21
N TYR A 72 -5.50 -4.50 -6.51
CA TYR A 72 -5.78 -4.44 -5.07
C TYR A 72 -7.17 -3.92 -4.71
N ARG A 73 -7.72 -2.98 -5.49
CA ARG A 73 -8.99 -2.31 -5.17
C ARG A 73 -10.16 -3.29 -5.10
N LYS A 74 -10.18 -4.29 -5.97
CA LYS A 74 -11.25 -5.31 -6.00
C LYS A 74 -11.16 -6.27 -4.81
N ASP A 75 -9.95 -6.49 -4.32
CA ASP A 75 -9.64 -7.41 -3.22
C ASP A 75 -9.35 -6.65 -1.91
N SER A 76 -9.72 -5.36 -1.86
CA SER A 76 -9.51 -4.49 -0.70
C SER A 76 -10.49 -4.87 0.42
N LEU A 77 -10.18 -6.01 1.03
CA LEU A 77 -10.75 -6.54 2.26
C LEU A 77 -10.58 -5.49 3.36
N GLY A 78 -11.68 -4.82 3.68
CA GLY A 78 -11.81 -4.05 4.92
C GLY A 78 -11.52 -2.56 4.77
N ARG A 79 -12.46 -1.83 4.18
CA ARG A 79 -12.78 -0.48 4.68
C ARG A 79 -13.44 -0.68 6.05
N PHE A 80 -12.66 -0.63 7.13
CA PHE A 80 -13.24 -0.63 8.47
C PHE A 80 -13.80 0.77 8.73
N LYS A 81 -15.14 0.84 8.79
CA LYS A 81 -15.89 2.00 9.29
C LYS A 81 -16.06 1.87 10.79
#